data_AF-A0A147GW71-F1
#
_entry.id   AF-A0A147GW71-F1
#
_cell.length_a   1.000
_cell.length_b   1.000
_cell.length_c   1.000
_cell.angle_alpha   90.00
_cell.angle_beta   90.00
_cell.angle_gamma   90.00
#
_symmetry.space_group_name_H-M   'P 1'
#
loop_
_entity.id
_entity.type
_entity.pdbx_description
1 polymer ?
#
loop_
_entity_poly.entity_id
_entity_poly.type
_entity_poly.pdbx_seq_one_letter_code
_entity_poly.pdbx_strand_id
1 'polypeptide(L)'
;MRGAKKLLPSLHKAAHGPMTPADQVEPFAGRLWKLLCIRKVLTAEEAANLLVDAGQDVGRARTRASELLLAWSRQCPLAIQPSDRRIKGAKRYGLMVDLGPTPPDIRAKARSRAP
;
A
#
# COMPACT_ATOMS: atom_id res chain seq x y z
N MET A 1 -37.31 0.92 17.28
CA MET A 1 -35.85 0.96 17.10
C MET A 1 -35.50 0.35 15.74
N ARG A 2 -35.17 1.16 14.73
CA ARG A 2 -34.83 0.67 13.38
C ARG A 2 -33.38 0.20 13.37
N GLY A 3 -33.18 -1.10 13.15
CA GLY A 3 -31.86 -1.69 13.00
C GLY A 3 -31.10 -1.02 11.86
N ALA A 4 -29.93 -0.46 12.17
CA ALA A 4 -28.97 -0.04 11.18
C ALA A 4 -28.57 -1.27 10.35
N LYS A 5 -29.07 -1.35 9.11
CA LYS A 5 -28.57 -2.29 8.11
C LYS A 5 -27.06 -2.05 8.00
N LYS A 6 -26.24 -2.95 8.55
CA LYS A 6 -24.79 -2.97 8.30
C LYS A 6 -24.57 -3.22 6.81
N LEU A 7 -24.49 -2.13 6.05
CA LEU A 7 -24.11 -2.08 4.64
C LEU A 7 -22.60 -2.30 4.52
N LEU A 8 -22.07 -3.45 4.98
CA LEU A 8 -20.63 -3.76 4.87
C LEU A 8 -20.40 -5.26 4.63
N PRO A 9 -20.68 -5.74 3.40
CA PRO A 9 -19.79 -6.77 2.83
C PRO A 9 -19.38 -6.52 1.36
N SER A 10 -20.00 -5.57 0.64
CA SER A 10 -19.77 -5.43 -0.81
C SER A 10 -18.50 -4.62 -1.18
N LEU A 11 -18.06 -3.70 -0.30
CA LEU A 11 -16.90 -2.84 -0.55
C LEU A 11 -15.57 -3.61 -0.61
N HIS A 12 -15.42 -4.70 0.13
CA HIS A 12 -14.14 -5.43 0.20
C HIS A 12 -13.76 -6.01 -1.17
N LYS A 13 -14.67 -6.75 -1.82
CA LYS A 13 -14.36 -7.40 -3.11
C LYS A 13 -14.03 -6.39 -4.23
N ALA A 14 -14.70 -5.23 -4.24
CA ALA A 14 -14.42 -4.15 -5.19
C ALA A 14 -13.14 -3.36 -4.86
N ALA A 15 -12.67 -3.40 -3.60
CA ALA A 15 -11.43 -2.77 -3.16
C ALA A 15 -10.19 -3.63 -3.42
N HIS A 16 -10.35 -4.93 -3.66
CA HIS A 16 -9.25 -5.84 -4.02
C HIS A 16 -8.91 -5.71 -5.51
N GLY A 17 -7.70 -5.23 -5.79
CA GLY A 17 -7.00 -5.54 -7.04
C GLY A 17 -6.35 -6.93 -6.99
N PRO A 18 -5.75 -7.40 -8.10
CA PRO A 18 -4.94 -8.61 -8.08
C PRO A 18 -3.79 -8.47 -7.07
N MET A 19 -3.63 -9.47 -6.21
CA MET A 19 -2.61 -9.48 -5.15
C MET A 19 -1.36 -10.24 -5.60
N THR A 20 -0.20 -9.87 -5.08
CA THR A 20 1.06 -10.55 -5.41
C THR A 20 1.08 -11.93 -4.72
N PRO A 21 1.36 -13.04 -5.44
CA PRO A 21 1.61 -14.34 -4.83
C PRO A 21 2.75 -14.25 -3.81
N ALA A 22 2.61 -14.94 -2.66
CA ALA A 22 3.50 -14.77 -1.51
C ALA A 22 4.98 -15.08 -1.84
N ASP A 23 5.22 -16.08 -2.68
CA ASP A 23 6.52 -16.51 -3.20
C ASP A 23 7.16 -15.51 -4.18
N GLN A 24 6.39 -14.55 -4.69
CA GLN A 24 6.83 -13.55 -5.66
C GLN A 24 6.94 -12.14 -5.07
N VAL A 25 6.70 -11.98 -3.76
CA VAL A 25 6.81 -10.69 -3.09
C VAL A 25 8.28 -10.35 -2.90
N GLU A 26 8.73 -9.29 -3.56
CA GLU A 26 10.06 -8.74 -3.36
C GLU A 26 10.25 -8.33 -1.87
N PRO A 27 11.39 -8.65 -1.22
CA PRO A 27 11.56 -8.50 0.22
C PRO A 27 11.26 -7.11 0.79
N PHE A 28 11.71 -6.04 0.13
CA PHE A 28 11.43 -4.67 0.57
C PHE A 28 9.94 -4.34 0.45
N ALA A 29 9.31 -4.68 -0.68
CA ALA A 29 7.87 -4.53 -0.86
C ALA A 29 7.05 -5.28 0.21
N GLY A 30 7.47 -6.50 0.56
CA GLY A 30 6.81 -7.29 1.61
C GLY A 30 6.92 -6.65 3.00
N ARG A 31 8.12 -6.16 3.38
CA ARG A 31 8.33 -5.44 4.64
C ARG A 31 7.54 -4.13 4.70
N LEU A 32 7.54 -3.37 3.60
CA LEU A 32 6.77 -2.13 3.47
C LEU A 32 5.26 -2.37 3.62
N TRP A 33 4.76 -3.43 2.98
CA TRP A 33 3.35 -3.81 3.08
C TRP A 33 2.95 -4.13 4.52
N LYS A 34 3.73 -4.97 5.20
CA LYS A 34 3.52 -5.29 6.63
C LYS A 34 3.52 -4.03 7.49
N LEU A 35 4.47 -3.12 7.27
CA LEU A 35 4.54 -1.86 8.00
C LEU A 35 3.29 -1.00 7.78
N LEU A 36 2.80 -0.89 6.54
CA LEU A 36 1.56 -0.18 6.23
C LEU A 36 0.34 -0.85 6.90
N CYS A 37 0.25 -2.18 6.87
CA CYS A 37 -0.84 -2.93 7.52
C CYS A 37 -0.87 -2.72 9.04
N ILE A 38 0.29 -2.61 9.69
CA ILE A 38 0.42 -2.36 11.13
C ILE A 38 0.08 -0.89 11.45
N ARG A 39 0.72 0.06 10.76
CA ARG A 39 0.60 1.49 11.06
C ARG A 39 -0.71 2.11 10.55
N LYS A 40 -1.38 1.47 9.59
CA LYS A 40 -2.55 1.95 8.80
C LYS A 40 -2.33 3.24 8.03
N VAL A 41 -1.29 4.01 8.37
CA VAL A 41 -0.93 5.28 7.79
C VAL A 41 0.59 5.31 7.71
N LEU A 42 1.13 5.67 6.55
CA LEU A 42 2.57 5.66 6.34
C LEU A 42 2.99 6.70 5.30
N THR A 43 4.09 7.38 5.55
CA THR A 43 4.85 8.13 4.54
C THR A 43 6.06 7.31 4.07
N ALA A 44 6.55 7.61 2.87
CA ALA A 44 7.75 6.94 2.36
C ALA A 44 9.02 7.25 3.17
N GLU A 45 9.08 8.45 3.78
CA GLU A 45 10.17 8.86 4.67
C GLU A 45 10.18 8.03 5.95
N GLU A 46 9.03 7.88 6.61
CA GLU A 46 8.89 7.01 7.80
C GLU A 46 9.24 5.56 7.47
N ALA A 47 8.77 5.07 6.32
CA ALA A 47 9.07 3.71 5.89
C ALA A 47 10.57 3.48 5.66
N ALA A 48 11.26 4.39 4.98
CA ALA A 48 12.69 4.27 4.71
C ALA A 48 13.49 4.27 6.02
N ASN A 49 13.20 5.19 6.94
CA ASN A 49 13.92 5.27 8.21
C ASN A 49 13.67 4.04 9.13
N LEU A 50 12.59 3.29 8.93
CA LEU A 50 12.26 2.12 9.74
C LEU A 50 12.68 0.77 9.13
N LEU A 51 12.82 0.70 7.81
CA LEU A 51 13.04 -0.57 7.10
C LEU A 51 14.47 -0.78 6.62
N VAL A 52 15.28 0.27 6.65
CA VAL A 52 16.65 0.29 6.16
C VAL A 52 17.59 -0.03 7.31
N ASP A 53 18.54 -0.92 7.07
CA ASP A 53 19.56 -1.28 8.06
C ASP A 53 20.67 -0.22 8.13
N ALA A 54 21.47 -0.23 9.19
CA ALA A 54 22.58 0.71 9.34
C ALA A 54 23.55 0.62 8.14
N GLY A 55 23.91 1.78 7.57
CA GLY A 55 24.83 1.88 6.43
C GLY A 55 24.19 1.74 5.06
N GLN A 56 22.88 1.48 4.96
CA GLN A 56 22.16 1.46 3.69
C GLN A 56 21.65 2.86 3.28
N ASP A 57 21.44 3.04 1.97
CA ASP A 57 20.98 4.31 1.39
C ASP A 57 19.48 4.55 1.66
N VAL A 58 19.20 5.38 2.67
CA VAL A 58 17.85 5.81 3.05
C VAL A 58 17.16 6.58 1.91
N GLY A 59 17.90 7.36 1.13
CA GLY A 59 17.37 8.12 0.00
C GLY A 59 16.81 7.19 -1.07
N ARG A 60 17.54 6.14 -1.43
CA ARG A 60 17.10 5.12 -2.38
C ARG A 60 15.87 4.36 -1.87
N ALA A 61 15.88 3.95 -0.60
CA ALA A 61 14.75 3.25 0.01
C ALA A 61 13.49 4.12 0.07
N ARG A 62 13.62 5.42 0.36
CA ARG A 62 12.52 6.39 0.35
C ARG A 62 11.91 6.55 -1.03
N THR A 63 12.74 6.68 -2.06
CA THR A 63 12.27 6.73 -3.45
C THR A 63 11.49 5.45 -3.77
N ARG A 64 12.05 4.28 -3.43
CA ARG A 64 11.39 3.00 -3.68
C ARG A 64 10.06 2.84 -2.93
N ALA A 65 10.01 3.24 -1.66
CA ALA A 65 8.77 3.22 -0.88
C ALA A 65 7.72 4.17 -1.47
N SER A 66 8.13 5.35 -1.96
CA SER A 66 7.24 6.31 -2.61
C SER A 66 6.60 5.73 -3.88
N GLU A 67 7.40 5.07 -4.72
CA GLU A 67 6.93 4.42 -5.95
C GLU A 67 5.91 3.32 -5.65
N LEU A 68 6.21 2.45 -4.68
CA LEU A 68 5.35 1.33 -4.31
C LEU A 68 4.02 1.81 -3.71
N LEU A 69 4.06 2.73 -2.74
CA LEU A 69 2.85 3.30 -2.14
C LEU A 69 1.97 3.99 -3.18
N LEU A 70 2.57 4.74 -4.09
CA LEU A 70 1.84 5.36 -5.20
C LEU A 70 1.23 4.31 -6.13
N ALA A 71 2.01 3.31 -6.54
CA ALA A 71 1.53 2.26 -7.44
C ALA A 71 0.37 1.48 -6.83
N TRP A 72 0.47 1.09 -5.55
CA TRP A 72 -0.60 0.42 -4.83
C TRP A 72 -1.85 1.29 -4.68
N SER A 73 -1.70 2.59 -4.39
CA SER A 73 -2.85 3.52 -4.34
C SER A 73 -3.58 3.64 -5.68
N ARG A 74 -2.86 3.55 -6.80
CA ARG A 74 -3.45 3.59 -8.15
C ARG A 74 -4.11 2.28 -8.56
N GLN A 75 -3.67 1.17 -7.96
CA GLN A 75 -4.21 -0.16 -8.23
C GLN A 75 -5.44 -0.46 -7.38
N CYS A 76 -5.41 -0.10 -6.10
CA CYS A 76 -6.47 -0.32 -5.13
C CYS A 76 -6.92 1.02 -4.51
N PRO A 77 -7.48 1.96 -5.27
CA PRO A 77 -7.77 3.32 -4.80
C PRO A 77 -8.83 3.39 -3.70
N LEU A 78 -9.68 2.37 -3.57
CA LEU A 78 -10.64 2.27 -2.46
C LEU A 78 -10.00 1.76 -1.16
N ALA A 79 -8.89 1.03 -1.26
CA ALA A 79 -8.19 0.47 -0.12
C ALA A 79 -7.03 1.34 0.35
N ILE A 80 -6.34 2.03 -0.56
CA ILE A 80 -5.14 2.81 -0.25
C ILE A 80 -5.32 4.21 -0.80
N GLN A 81 -5.46 5.18 0.09
CA GLN A 81 -5.72 6.57 -0.28
C GLN A 81 -4.52 7.47 0.05
N PRO A 82 -4.01 8.24 -0.93
CA PRO A 82 -3.14 9.34 -0.61
C PRO A 82 -3.94 10.42 0.12
N SER A 83 -3.35 10.98 1.17
CA SER A 83 -3.89 12.15 1.85
C SER A 83 -3.28 13.43 1.26
N ASP A 84 -4.10 14.47 1.13
CA ASP A 84 -3.64 15.82 0.78
C ASP A 84 -2.76 16.42 1.88
N ARG A 85 -2.93 15.96 3.13
CA ARG A 85 -2.08 16.35 4.25
C ARG A 85 -0.70 15.69 4.12
N ARG A 86 0.33 16.53 4.08
CA ARG A 86 1.74 16.11 4.08
C ARG A 86 2.31 16.13 5.51
N ILE A 87 3.24 15.23 5.79
CA ILE A 87 4.03 15.22 7.03
C ILE A 87 5.47 15.55 6.64
N LYS A 88 5.99 16.67 7.13
CA LYS A 88 7.33 17.18 6.75
C LYS A 88 7.56 17.20 5.22
N GLY A 89 6.53 17.58 4.47
CA GLY A 89 6.55 17.62 3.00
C GLY A 89 6.30 16.27 2.29
N ALA A 90 6.33 15.13 2.99
CA ALA A 90 6.08 13.82 2.41
C ALA A 90 4.58 13.50 2.26
N LYS A 91 4.19 12.85 1.15
CA LYS A 91 2.83 12.33 0.96
C LYS A 91 2.56 11.21 1.96
N ARG A 92 1.37 11.24 2.55
CA ARG A 92 0.85 10.23 3.47
C ARG A 92 -0.11 9.30 2.74
N TYR A 93 0.01 8.00 2.96
CA TYR A 93 -0.90 6.99 2.42
C TYR A 93 -1.62 6.28 3.57
N GLY A 94 -2.95 6.17 3.48
CA GLY A 94 -3.78 5.46 4.45
C GLY A 94 -4.33 4.16 3.87
N LEU A 95 -4.27 3.09 4.65
CA LEU A 95 -4.91 1.81 4.38
C LEU A 95 -6.32 1.80 5.00
N MET A 96 -7.33 1.93 4.15
CA MET A 96 -8.74 2.05 4.50
C MET A 96 -9.43 0.69 4.63
N VAL A 97 -8.92 -0.31 3.91
CA VAL A 97 -9.46 -1.67 3.87
C VAL A 97 -8.30 -2.64 4.02
N ASP A 98 -8.46 -3.66 4.85
CA ASP A 98 -7.49 -4.75 4.93
C ASP A 98 -7.54 -5.58 3.64
N LEU A 99 -6.41 -5.66 2.93
CA LEU A 99 -6.28 -6.43 1.69
C LEU A 99 -5.58 -7.79 1.90
N GLY A 100 -5.23 -8.14 3.14
CA GLY A 100 -4.55 -9.37 3.48
C GLY A 100 -3.02 -9.27 3.52
N PRO A 101 -2.33 -10.42 3.59
CA PRO A 101 -0.93 -10.49 4.00
C PRO A 101 0.08 -10.10 2.91
N THR A 102 -0.34 -10.06 1.64
CA THR A 102 0.53 -9.71 0.51
C THR A 102 0.11 -8.39 -0.12
N PRO A 103 1.04 -7.62 -0.72
CA PRO A 103 0.70 -6.36 -1.37
C PRO A 103 0.01 -6.55 -2.73
N PRO A 104 -0.70 -5.53 -3.24
CA PRO A 104 -1.23 -5.53 -4.61
C PRO A 104 -0.14 -5.79 -5.67
N ASP A 105 -0.45 -6.59 -6.69
CA ASP A 105 0.47 -6.92 -7.79
C ASP A 105 0.47 -5.81 -8.85
N ILE A 106 1.43 -4.89 -8.72
CA ILE A 106 1.60 -3.76 -9.63
C ILE A 106 1.87 -4.18 -11.09
N ARG A 107 2.25 -5.43 -11.34
CA ARG A 107 2.51 -5.97 -12.70
C ARG A 107 1.23 -6.41 -13.40
N ALA A 108 0.18 -6.75 -12.66
CA ALA A 108 -1.06 -7.26 -13.25
C ALA A 108 -1.74 -6.23 -14.16
N LYS A 109 -1.69 -4.93 -13.81
CA LYS A 109 -2.25 -3.85 -14.64
C LYS A 109 -1.41 -3.56 -15.90
N ALA A 110 -0.13 -3.93 -15.92
CA ALA A 110 0.70 -3.85 -17.11
C ALA A 110 0.35 -4.95 -18.12
N ARG A 111 0.02 -6.16 -17.63
CA ARG A 111 -0.41 -7.28 -18.47
C ARG A 111 -1.77 -7.04 -19.14
N SER A 112 -2.70 -6.37 -18.47
CA SER A 112 -4.03 -6.07 -19.03
C SER A 112 -4.06 -4.91 -20.05
N ARG A 113 -2.93 -4.24 -20.28
CA ARG A 113 -2.77 -3.18 -21.30
C ARG A 113 -1.93 -3.62 -22.50
N ALA A 114 -1.51 -4.89 -22.55
CA ALA A 114 -0.89 -5.46 -23.74
C ALA A 114 -2.00 -5.78 -24.78
N PRO A 115 -1.82 -5.39 -26.06
CA PRO A 115 -2.79 -5.60 -27.13
C PRO A 115 -3.00 -7.08 -27.48
#